data_AF-A0A6S6S7J6-F1
#
_entry.id   AF-A0A6S6S7J6-F1
#
_cell.length_a   1.000
_cell.length_b   1.000
_cell.length_c   1.000
_cell.angle_alpha   90.00
_cell.angle_beta   90.00
_cell.angle_gamma   90.00
#
_symmetry.space_group_name_H-M   'P 1'
#
loop_
_entity.id
_entity.type
_entity.pdbx_description
1 polymer ?
#
loop_
_entity_poly.entity_id
_entity_poly.type
_entity_poly.pdbx_seq_one_letter_code
_entity_poly.pdbx_strand_id
1 'polypeptide(L)'
;MNTALFPFDNSYARLPEYFYSRVNPQPVKQPTLIVLNESLATELNLPAERLKENEQVAVFSGNRLPERAEPLAMAYTGHQFG
;
A
#
# COMPACT_ATOMS: atom_id res chain seq x y z
N MET A 1 15.93 5.47 -17.40
CA MET A 1 15.25 5.94 -16.18
C MET A 1 14.36 4.81 -15.72
N ASN A 2 14.58 4.28 -14.51
CA ASN A 2 13.82 3.15 -14.00
C ASN A 2 12.47 3.68 -13.47
N THR A 3 11.35 3.30 -14.08
CA THR A 3 10.03 3.72 -13.62
C THR A 3 9.69 2.95 -12.35
N ALA A 4 9.27 3.64 -11.28
CA ALA A 4 8.81 3.00 -10.05
C ALA A 4 7.68 2.01 -10.35
N LEU A 5 7.71 0.81 -9.74
CA LEU A 5 6.72 -0.25 -9.97
C LEU A 5 5.29 0.20 -9.65
N PHE A 6 5.12 1.01 -8.60
CA PHE A 6 3.85 1.58 -8.20
C PHE A 6 3.81 3.08 -8.56
N PRO A 7 2.91 3.52 -9.45
CA PRO A 7 2.83 4.91 -9.88
C PRO A 7 1.98 5.76 -8.92
N PHE A 8 2.37 5.88 -7.65
CA PHE A 8 1.57 6.60 -6.65
C PHE A 8 1.42 8.11 -6.95
N ASP A 9 0.18 8.58 -6.85
CA ASP A 9 -0.20 9.98 -6.65
C ASP A 9 -1.11 10.08 -5.41
N ASN A 10 -0.55 10.51 -4.29
CA ASN A 10 -1.23 10.50 -2.98
C ASN A 10 -2.14 11.73 -2.80
N SER A 11 -3.20 11.85 -3.60
CA SER A 11 -4.09 13.02 -3.56
C SER A 11 -4.72 13.28 -2.19
N TYR A 12 -5.07 12.22 -1.45
CA TYR A 12 -5.63 12.34 -0.10
C TYR A 12 -4.61 12.89 0.92
N ALA A 13 -3.33 12.56 0.77
CA ALA A 13 -2.26 13.05 1.64
C ALA A 13 -1.97 14.56 1.47
N ARG A 14 -2.61 15.22 0.48
CA ARG A 14 -2.57 16.68 0.29
C ARG A 14 -3.71 17.42 0.98
N LEU A 15 -4.68 16.69 1.55
CA LEU A 15 -5.73 17.30 2.37
C LEU A 15 -5.13 17.85 3.68
N PRO A 16 -5.85 18.77 4.37
CA PRO A 16 -5.46 19.21 5.70
C PRO A 16 -5.27 18.06 6.70
N GLU A 17 -4.31 18.21 7.61
CA GLU A 17 -3.92 17.15 8.56
C GLU A 17 -5.01 16.78 9.57
N TYR A 18 -6.09 17.54 9.71
CA TYR A 18 -7.21 17.11 10.56
C TYR A 18 -8.00 15.93 9.97
N PHE A 19 -7.81 15.60 8.69
CA PHE A 19 -8.45 14.44 8.04
C PHE A 19 -7.69 13.12 8.22
N TYR A 20 -6.42 13.16 8.63
CA TYR A 20 -5.60 11.94 8.73
C TYR A 20 -4.41 12.12 9.67
N SER A 21 -3.79 11.01 10.06
CA SER A 21 -2.46 11.01 10.68
C SER A 21 -1.48 10.24 9.80
N ARG A 22 -0.25 10.73 9.65
CA ARG A 22 0.82 9.99 8.95
C ARG A 22 1.32 8.85 9.83
N VAL A 23 1.30 7.64 9.32
CA VAL A 23 1.68 6.44 10.08
C VAL A 23 2.34 5.43 9.18
N ASN A 24 3.49 4.90 9.60
CA ASN A 24 4.16 3.82 8.90
C ASN A 24 3.57 2.47 9.31
N PRO A 25 3.53 1.48 8.40
CA PRO A 25 3.14 0.12 8.77
C PRO A 25 4.13 -0.47 9.77
N GLN A 26 3.63 -1.35 10.65
CA GLN A 26 4.46 -2.12 11.58
C GLN A 26 4.94 -3.40 10.88
N PRO A 27 6.26 -3.66 10.77
CA PRO A 27 6.78 -4.85 10.10
C PRO A 27 6.39 -6.15 10.78
N VAL A 28 6.24 -7.21 9.99
CA VAL A 28 5.97 -8.58 10.47
C VAL A 28 7.18 -9.51 10.31
N LYS A 29 7.17 -10.64 11.00
CA LYS A 29 8.24 -11.65 10.91
C LYS A 29 7.94 -12.62 9.75
N GLN A 30 8.96 -12.91 8.94
CA GLN A 30 8.96 -13.95 7.90
C GLN A 30 7.71 -13.94 6.98
N PRO A 31 7.44 -12.82 6.28
CA PRO A 31 6.28 -12.75 5.39
C PRO A 31 6.44 -13.69 4.18
N THR A 32 5.35 -14.35 3.79
CA THR A 32 5.28 -15.21 2.60
C THR A 32 3.98 -14.95 1.85
N LEU A 33 4.03 -15.00 0.52
CA LEU A 33 2.85 -14.87 -0.32
C LEU A 33 1.97 -16.14 -0.23
N ILE A 34 0.69 -15.97 0.12
CA ILE A 34 -0.29 -17.07 0.15
C ILE A 34 -1.03 -17.15 -1.18
N VAL A 35 -1.55 -16.02 -1.66
CA VAL A 35 -2.30 -15.90 -2.92
C VAL A 35 -2.13 -14.48 -3.47
N LEU A 36 -2.07 -14.36 -4.80
CA LEU A 36 -2.07 -13.09 -5.51
C LEU A 36 -3.25 -13.06 -6.48
N ASN A 37 -4.00 -11.96 -6.51
CA ASN A 37 -5.04 -11.75 -7.52
C ASN A 37 -4.40 -11.20 -8.80
N GLU A 38 -4.05 -12.09 -9.73
CA GLU A 38 -3.38 -11.73 -10.99
C GLU A 38 -4.28 -10.93 -11.95
N SER A 39 -5.60 -11.18 -11.90
CA SER A 39 -6.55 -10.42 -12.70
C SER A 39 -6.58 -8.95 -12.29
N LEU A 40 -6.59 -8.68 -10.98
CA LEU A 40 -6.54 -7.31 -10.46
C LEU A 40 -5.18 -6.66 -10.73
N ALA A 41 -4.09 -7.41 -10.61
CA ALA A 41 -2.76 -6.88 -10.97
C ALA A 41 -2.72 -6.38 -12.42
N THR A 42 -3.33 -7.15 -13.34
CA THR A 42 -3.46 -6.77 -14.75
C THR A 42 -4.30 -5.50 -14.93
N GLU A 43 -5.45 -5.40 -14.25
CA GLU A 43 -6.32 -4.21 -14.28
C GLU A 43 -5.58 -2.94 -13.79
N LEU A 44 -4.72 -3.09 -12.78
CA LEU A 44 -3.91 -2.02 -12.23
C LEU A 44 -2.62 -1.74 -13.02
N ASN A 45 -2.37 -2.43 -14.14
CA ASN A 45 -1.14 -2.36 -14.93
C ASN A 45 0.13 -2.72 -14.15
N LEU A 46 0.00 -3.65 -13.21
CA LEU A 46 1.11 -4.17 -12.39
C LEU A 46 1.51 -5.57 -12.87
N PRO A 47 2.78 -5.82 -13.24
CA PRO A 47 3.23 -7.14 -13.70
C PRO A 47 3.15 -8.17 -12.57
N ALA A 48 2.24 -9.14 -12.67
CA ALA A 48 1.99 -10.14 -11.63
C ALA A 48 3.26 -10.90 -11.20
N GLU A 49 4.13 -11.26 -12.15
CA GLU A 49 5.40 -11.96 -11.87
C GLU A 49 6.33 -11.13 -10.97
N ARG A 50 6.37 -9.81 -11.14
CA ARG A 50 7.14 -8.92 -10.26
C ARG A 50 6.50 -8.81 -8.87
N LEU A 51 5.17 -8.87 -8.78
CA LEU A 51 4.46 -8.81 -7.50
C LEU A 51 4.68 -10.05 -6.62
N LYS A 52 5.09 -11.19 -7.21
CA LYS A 52 5.39 -12.43 -6.49
C LYS A 52 6.76 -12.44 -5.83
N GLU A 53 7.63 -11.49 -6.15
CA GLU A 53 8.99 -11.47 -5.63
C GLU A 53 9.06 -11.04 -4.16
N ASN A 54 10.08 -11.52 -3.46
CA ASN A 54 10.27 -11.23 -2.03
C ASN A 54 10.30 -9.73 -1.70
N GLU A 55 10.77 -8.90 -2.64
CA GLU A 55 10.77 -7.45 -2.50
C GLU A 55 9.34 -6.89 -2.41
N GLN A 56 8.42 -7.36 -3.25
CA GLN A 56 7.02 -6.93 -3.28
C GLN A 56 6.21 -7.59 -2.16
N VAL A 57 6.55 -8.82 -1.78
CA VAL A 57 6.03 -9.45 -0.55
C VAL A 57 6.38 -8.60 0.68
N ALA A 58 7.59 -8.05 0.75
CA ALA A 58 7.97 -7.12 1.81
C ALA A 58 7.16 -5.80 1.77
N VAL A 59 6.78 -5.32 0.59
CA VAL A 59 5.88 -4.17 0.45
C VAL A 59 4.48 -4.47 0.98
N PHE A 60 3.87 -5.57 0.53
CA PHE A 60 2.51 -5.94 0.93
C PHE A 60 2.37 -6.33 2.41
N SER A 61 3.47 -6.75 3.03
CA SER A 61 3.51 -7.09 4.46
C SER A 61 3.90 -5.92 5.37
N GLY A 62 4.10 -4.72 4.82
CA GLY A 62 4.48 -3.55 5.61
C GLY A 62 5.95 -3.53 6.06
N ASN A 63 6.77 -4.46 5.57
CA ASN A 63 8.19 -4.54 5.87
C ASN A 63 9.03 -3.56 5.03
N ARG A 64 8.48 -3.07 3.92
CA ARG A 64 9.09 -2.04 3.07
C ARG A 64 8.02 -1.09 2.54
N LEU A 65 8.35 0.19 2.41
CA LEU A 65 7.49 1.14 1.71
C LEU A 65 7.82 1.15 0.21
N PRO A 66 6.81 1.14 -0.67
CA PRO A 66 7.03 1.37 -2.08
C PRO A 66 7.47 2.82 -2.32
N GLU A 67 8.20 3.03 -3.41
CA GLU A 67 8.64 4.37 -3.78
C GLU A 67 7.43 5.31 -3.93
N ARG A 68 7.56 6.55 -3.46
CA ARG A 68 6.53 7.61 -3.51
C ARG A 68 5.27 7.37 -2.66
N ALA A 69 5.18 6.28 -1.89
CA ALA A 69 4.02 6.06 -1.01
C ALA A 69 4.05 6.99 0.21
N GLU A 70 2.89 7.54 0.55
CA GLU A 70 2.69 8.36 1.76
C GLU A 70 1.60 7.72 2.64
N PRO A 71 1.97 6.76 3.50
CA PRO A 71 1.00 6.01 4.30
C PRO A 71 0.36 6.90 5.38
N LEU A 72 -0.95 6.73 5.57
CA LEU A 72 -1.75 7.50 6.51
C LEU A 72 -2.90 6.66 7.08
N ALA A 73 -3.39 7.08 8.25
CA ALA A 73 -4.63 6.61 8.86
C ALA A 73 -5.67 7.73 8.76
N MET A 74 -6.79 7.47 8.07
CA MET A 74 -7.86 8.45 7.89
C MET A 74 -8.71 8.57 9.15
N ALA A 75 -9.04 9.79 9.54
CA ALA A 75 -10.06 10.04 10.55
C ALA A 75 -11.46 9.80 9.95
N TYR A 76 -12.32 9.09 10.67
CA TYR A 76 -13.71 8.89 10.29
C TYR A 76 -14.59 8.76 11.53
N THR A 77 -15.90 8.91 11.35
CA THR A 77 -16.90 8.70 12.40
C THR A 77 -18.04 7.84 11.84
N GLY A 78 -18.92 7.39 12.71
CA GLY A 78 -20.12 6.66 12.34
C GLY A 78 -20.94 6.30 13.56
N HIS A 79 -22.24 6.15 13.39
CA HIS A 79 -23.12 5.67 14.44
C HIS A 79 -22.93 4.16 14.58
N GLN A 80 -22.51 3.70 15.76
CA GLN A 80 -22.51 2.30 16.13
C GLN A 80 -23.54 2.11 17.24
N PHE A 81 -24.58 1.33 16.97
CA PHE A 81 -25.66 1.02 17.92
C PHE A 81 -26.55 2.20 18.39
N GLY A 82 -26.56 3.33 17.67
CA GLY A 82 -27.44 4.49 17.94
C GLY A 82 -26.71 5.60 18.64
#